data_AF-A0A0L6J199-F1
#
_entry.id   AF-A0A0L6J199-F1
#
_cell.length_a   1.000
_cell.length_b   1.000
_cell.length_c   1.000
_cell.angle_alpha   90.00
_cell.angle_beta   90.00
_cell.angle_gamma   90.00
#
_symmetry.space_group_name_H-M   'P 1'
#
loop_
_entity.id
_entity.type
_entity.pdbx_description
1 polymer ?
#
loop_
_entity_poly.entity_id
_entity_poly.type
_entity_poly.pdbx_seq_one_letter_code
_entity_poly.pdbx_strand_id
1 'polypeptide(L)'
;MIERELRPMQAVADAGSAVDRLAELYDGAAEALRQALERYLAGGPPPDATERLAFRYPELRISYRPAGPLPRVRRATAKLQ
;
A
#
# COMPACT_ATOMS: atom_id res chain seq x y z
N MET A 1 -1.18 5.33 -18.67
CA MET A 1 -1.79 6.52 -18.04
C MET A 1 -2.29 6.20 -16.61
N ILE A 2 -1.50 5.46 -15.81
CA ILE A 2 -1.88 5.04 -14.43
C ILE A 2 -0.91 5.65 -13.40
N GLU A 3 0.27 6.08 -13.82
CA GLU A 3 1.33 6.58 -12.93
C GLU A 3 0.98 7.89 -12.20
N ARG A 4 0.00 8.67 -12.66
CA ARG A 4 -0.42 9.93 -12.01
C ARG A 4 -1.52 9.78 -10.95
N GLU A 5 -2.21 8.64 -10.90
CA GLU A 5 -3.34 8.42 -9.96
C GLU A 5 -2.90 7.73 -8.66
N LEU A 6 -1.71 7.15 -8.64
CA LEU A 6 -1.17 6.45 -7.49
C LEU A 6 -0.27 7.38 -6.69
N ARG A 7 -0.43 7.40 -5.36
CA ARG A 7 0.49 8.10 -4.46
C ARG A 7 1.92 7.67 -4.82
N PRO A 8 2.88 8.61 -4.90
CA PRO A 8 4.25 8.25 -5.22
C PRO A 8 4.78 7.27 -4.19
N MET A 9 5.49 6.25 -4.63
CA MET A 9 6.14 5.32 -3.72
C MET A 9 7.16 6.05 -2.86
N GLN A 10 7.12 5.78 -1.57
CA GLN A 10 8.06 6.31 -0.60
C GLN A 10 9.05 5.22 -0.20
N ALA A 11 10.34 5.48 -0.37
CA ALA A 11 11.39 4.65 0.21
C ALA A 11 11.52 4.96 1.71
N VAL A 12 11.67 3.93 2.51
CA VAL A 12 11.87 4.00 3.97
C VAL A 12 13.16 3.28 4.34
N ALA A 13 13.80 3.73 5.42
CA ALA A 13 15.15 3.29 5.79
C ALA A 13 15.19 1.88 6.40
N ASP A 14 14.10 1.46 7.05
CA ASP A 14 14.02 0.22 7.82
C ASP A 14 12.62 -0.41 7.76
N ALA A 15 12.53 -1.66 8.25
CA ALA A 15 11.30 -2.44 8.22
C ALA A 15 10.22 -1.93 9.17
N GLY A 16 10.59 -1.37 10.32
CA GLY A 16 9.63 -0.82 11.29
C GLY A 16 8.91 0.39 10.71
N SER A 17 9.69 1.34 10.19
CA SER A 17 9.16 2.51 9.47
C SER A 17 8.27 2.12 8.29
N ALA A 18 8.57 1.01 7.60
CA ALA A 18 7.73 0.48 6.53
C ALA A 18 6.37 0.01 7.05
N VAL A 19 6.37 -0.77 8.14
CA VAL A 19 5.14 -1.30 8.75
C VAL A 19 4.28 -0.16 9.31
N ASP A 20 4.87 0.79 10.04
CA ASP A 20 4.15 1.95 10.58
C ASP A 20 3.50 2.75 9.46
N ARG A 21 4.22 2.98 8.36
CA ARG A 21 3.67 3.69 7.20
C ARG A 21 2.54 2.93 6.53
N LEU A 22 2.65 1.60 6.40
CA LEU A 22 1.58 0.76 5.85
C LEU A 22 0.32 0.82 6.72
N ALA A 23 0.49 0.79 8.06
CA ALA A 23 -0.61 0.90 9.00
C ALA A 23 -1.34 2.24 8.86
N GLU A 24 -0.61 3.37 8.85
CA GLU A 24 -1.21 4.70 8.62
C GLU A 24 -2.00 4.78 7.30
N LEU A 25 -1.43 4.24 6.22
CA LEU A 25 -2.08 4.24 4.91
C LEU A 25 -3.35 3.39 4.91
N TYR A 26 -3.31 2.24 5.57
CA TYR A 26 -4.45 1.35 5.73
C TYR A 26 -5.55 1.98 6.56
N ASP A 27 -5.21 2.57 7.72
CA ASP A 27 -6.18 3.22 8.60
C ASP A 27 -6.89 4.37 7.88
N GLY A 28 -6.14 5.19 7.13
CA GLY A 28 -6.72 6.24 6.29
C GLY A 28 -7.65 5.71 5.20
N ALA A 29 -7.32 4.57 4.58
CA ALA A 29 -8.17 3.92 3.58
C ALA A 29 -9.45 3.34 4.19
N ALA A 30 -9.35 2.67 5.34
CA ALA A 30 -10.49 2.12 6.05
C ALA A 30 -11.45 3.23 6.54
N GLU A 31 -10.89 4.34 7.03
CA GLU A 31 -11.62 5.54 7.42
C GLU A 31 -12.41 6.14 6.25
N ALA A 32 -11.73 6.36 5.11
CA ALA A 32 -12.36 6.89 3.91
C ALA A 32 -13.52 6.02 3.40
N LEU A 33 -13.34 4.68 3.44
CA LEU A 33 -14.40 3.74 3.08
C LEU A 33 -15.61 3.86 4.02
N ARG A 34 -15.36 3.91 5.34
CA ARG A 34 -16.44 3.99 6.33
C ARG A 34 -17.26 5.26 6.15
N GLN A 35 -16.61 6.40 5.96
CA GLN A 35 -17.29 7.66 5.70
C GLN A 35 -18.10 7.64 4.40
N ALA A 36 -17.56 7.05 3.33
CA ALA A 36 -18.28 6.90 2.06
C ALA A 36 -19.51 6.00 2.22
N LEU A 37 -19.37 4.90 2.98
CA LEU A 37 -20.47 3.98 3.27
C LEU A 37 -21.56 4.66 4.11
N GLU A 38 -21.19 5.38 5.16
CA GLU A 38 -22.12 6.14 6.00
C GLU A 38 -22.92 7.16 5.19
N ARG A 39 -22.25 7.94 4.31
CA ARG A 39 -22.93 8.89 3.39
C ARG A 39 -23.93 8.18 2.49
N TYR A 40 -23.53 7.06 1.90
CA TYR A 40 -24.38 6.30 0.99
C TYR A 40 -25.61 5.73 1.72
N LEU A 41 -25.42 5.17 2.92
CA LEU A 41 -26.52 4.65 3.75
C LEU A 41 -27.48 5.75 4.22
N ALA A 42 -27.00 6.98 4.39
CA ALA A 42 -27.83 8.16 4.69
C ALA A 42 -28.63 8.67 3.48
N GLY A 43 -28.59 7.99 2.33
CA GLY A 43 -29.29 8.39 1.11
C GLY A 43 -28.48 9.33 0.20
N GLY A 44 -27.20 9.55 0.50
CA GLY A 44 -26.28 10.30 -0.36
C GLY A 44 -25.86 9.52 -1.62
N PRO A 45 -25.20 10.20 -2.57
CA PRO A 45 -24.69 9.54 -3.76
C PRO A 45 -23.60 8.51 -3.42
N PRO A 46 -23.46 7.44 -4.23
CA PRO A 46 -22.35 6.49 -4.07
C PRO A 46 -21.01 7.17 -4.37
N PRO A 47 -19.89 6.65 -3.81
CA PRO A 47 -18.58 7.24 -4.05
C PRO A 47 -18.17 7.15 -5.53
N ASP A 48 -17.65 8.25 -6.05
CA ASP A 48 -17.21 8.36 -7.43
C ASP A 48 -15.87 7.63 -7.70
N ALA A 49 -15.40 7.67 -8.95
CA ALA A 49 -14.17 6.98 -9.34
C ALA A 49 -12.92 7.51 -8.60
N THR A 50 -12.89 8.80 -8.26
CA THR A 50 -11.77 9.47 -7.58
C THR A 50 -11.78 9.14 -6.09
N GLU A 51 -12.96 9.19 -5.45
CA GLU A 51 -13.13 8.81 -4.04
C GLU A 51 -12.76 7.34 -3.83
N ARG A 52 -13.07 6.46 -4.79
CA ARG A 52 -12.66 5.05 -4.77
C ARG A 52 -11.15 4.84 -4.77
N LEU A 53 -10.35 5.82 -5.20
CA LEU A 53 -8.90 5.75 -5.09
C LEU A 53 -8.43 5.88 -3.64
N ALA A 54 -9.21 6.52 -2.77
CA ALA A 54 -8.81 6.86 -1.41
C ALA A 54 -8.83 5.67 -0.45
N PHE A 55 -9.61 4.63 -0.73
CA PHE A 55 -9.77 3.45 0.14
C PHE A 55 -9.19 2.16 -0.44
N ARG A 56 -8.10 2.27 -1.21
CA ARG A 56 -7.33 1.12 -1.71
C ARG A 56 -6.34 0.61 -0.65
N TYR A 57 -6.00 -0.68 -0.72
CA TYR A 57 -4.95 -1.23 0.11
C TYR A 57 -3.58 -0.58 -0.18
N PRO A 58 -2.72 -0.41 0.83
CA PRO A 58 -1.37 0.08 0.62
C PRO A 58 -0.50 -0.97 -0.11
N GLU A 59 0.47 -0.49 -0.89
CA GLU A 59 1.43 -1.33 -1.60
C GLU A 59 2.75 -1.41 -0.83
N LEU A 60 3.23 -2.63 -0.57
CA LEU A 60 4.61 -2.88 -0.11
C LEU A 60 5.43 -3.43 -1.27
N ARG A 61 6.53 -2.73 -1.61
CA ARG A 61 7.47 -3.18 -2.63
C ARG A 61 8.87 -3.37 -2.07
N ILE A 62 9.40 -4.58 -2.21
CA ILE A 62 10.79 -4.91 -1.86
C ILE A 62 11.60 -4.97 -3.15
N SER A 63 12.64 -4.14 -3.25
CA SER A 63 13.58 -4.15 -4.38
C SER A 63 14.91 -4.74 -3.95
N TYR A 64 15.36 -5.78 -4.63
CA TYR A 64 16.65 -6.42 -4.40
C TYR A 64 17.49 -6.38 -5.66
N ARG A 65 18.64 -5.70 -5.57
CA ARG A 65 19.58 -5.48 -6.68
C ARG A 65 20.96 -5.97 -6.23
N PRO A 66 21.28 -7.27 -6.37
CA PRO A 66 22.57 -7.79 -5.97
C PRO A 66 23.67 -7.30 -6.91
N ALA A 67 24.82 -6.91 -6.35
CA ALA A 67 26.01 -6.53 -7.11
C ALA A 67 26.95 -7.72 -7.42
N GLY A 68 26.50 -8.96 -7.23
CA GLY A 68 27.33 -10.17 -7.32
C GLY A 68 26.50 -11.46 -7.35
N PRO A 69 27.15 -12.64 -7.28
CA PRO A 69 26.45 -13.92 -7.34
C PRO A 69 25.43 -14.06 -6.20
N LEU A 70 24.26 -14.61 -6.52
CA LEU A 70 23.19 -14.84 -5.57
C LEU A 70 23.68 -15.72 -4.40
N PRO A 71 23.45 -15.31 -3.14
CA PRO A 71 23.93 -16.06 -1.99
C PRO A 71 23.22 -17.43 -1.87
N ARG A 72 23.99 -18.51 -1.74
CA ARG A 72 23.46 -19.85 -1.50
C ARG A 72 23.00 -19.99 -0.04
N VAL A 73 21.73 -19.72 0.21
CA VAL A 73 21.12 -19.79 1.56
C VAL A 73 20.35 -21.11 1.78
N ARG A 74 20.65 -21.80 2.90
CA ARG A 74 20.03 -23.09 3.29
C ARG A 74 18.65 -22.97 3.95
N ARG A 75 18.24 -21.77 4.38
CA ARG A 75 16.90 -21.54 4.99
C ARG A 75 15.77 -21.96 4.04
N ALA A 76 14.52 -22.11 4.49
CA ALA A 76 13.42 -22.47 3.59
C ALA A 76 12.75 -21.23 2.97
N THR A 77 12.60 -20.16 3.74
CA THR A 77 11.81 -18.96 3.41
C THR A 77 12.66 -17.69 3.32
N ALA A 78 12.03 -16.57 2.95
CA ALA A 78 12.67 -15.25 2.85
C ALA A 78 13.94 -15.28 1.98
N LYS A 79 13.86 -15.95 0.82
CA LYS A 79 14.90 -15.97 -0.19
C LYS A 79 14.52 -15.08 -1.35
N LEU A 80 15.51 -14.50 -1.98
CA LEU A 80 15.38 -13.74 -3.21
C LEU A 80 16.20 -14.53 -4.24
N GLN A 81 15.54 -14.89 -5.34
CA GLN A 81 16.07 -15.76 -6.40
C GLN A 81 16.46 -14.96 -7.62
#